data_AF-K9J885-F1
#
_entry.id   AF-K9J885-F1
#
_cell.length_a   1.000
_cell.length_b   1.000
_cell.length_c   1.000
_cell.angle_alpha   90.00
_cell.angle_beta   90.00
_cell.angle_gamma   90.00
#
_symmetry.space_group_name_H-M   'P 1'
#
loop_
_entity.id
_entity.type
_entity.pdbx_description
1 polymer ?
#
loop_
_entity_poly.entity_id
_entity_poly.type
_entity_poly.pdbx_seq_one_letter_code
_entity_poly.pdbx_strand_id
1 'polypeptide(L)'
;MNKGRTRLLQHGDMAIPTGRSAIRCTSKDCYWPKSANGLVNVPYTLAAEYNVQDRATIAAAMLEFSTLTCIRFVPHTNERDFLNIISDSGCWSFLGRAGGGGQDLSLQRGGCLSNGIIQHELNHALGFVHEHTRSDRDSYVKIFWNNIQPEYKDSFNKTDTDNQGMEYDYGSVMHYGRNSYSIDYQLPTIQPIPNGLIPIGQRYGLSSLDAAKINRLYNCSICSSVLSGFSGIFSSSPSYYPNNQNCSWLIRIPLDKVLLQFSAFDVQSTRGCTADYIRVFDGPSRSSPLLLDRTCGSHQLPSLVGSGNVMLVEFVTDAAVSATGFKASYSTVSCGGTLTVPGGNFSSPGYTEHEPYPPFSDCTWTMIAPVGYKVRLNVLDVSVEYSSSCQYDSIEIRDGTVPTAQQLVKKCGTGNIPTVTSSQNSLLLRFYSDSSDESTGFLAKYSFVPAA
;
A
#
# COMPACT_ATOMS: atom_id res chain seq x y z
N MET A 1 25.43 21.84 -0.81
CA MET A 1 25.41 23.30 -0.59
C MET A 1 24.36 23.91 -1.52
N ASN A 2 23.23 24.38 -0.99
CA ASN A 2 22.21 25.13 -1.73
C ASN A 2 21.75 26.30 -0.85
N LYS A 3 21.98 27.54 -1.32
CA LYS A 3 21.51 28.79 -0.68
C LYS A 3 20.19 29.24 -1.32
N GLY A 4 19.14 28.43 -1.15
CA GLY A 4 17.73 28.87 -1.31
C GLY A 4 17.13 29.03 0.09
N ARG A 5 16.27 30.03 0.30
CA ARG A 5 15.63 30.43 1.59
C ARG A 5 15.79 29.36 2.69
N THR A 6 16.83 29.46 3.52
CA THR A 6 17.11 28.47 4.56
C THR A 6 16.08 28.64 5.67
N ARG A 7 14.97 27.89 5.57
CA ARG A 7 14.07 27.67 6.70
C ARG A 7 14.85 26.92 7.77
N LEU A 8 14.70 27.34 9.03
CA LEU A 8 15.32 26.64 10.15
C LEU A 8 14.52 25.36 10.41
N LEU A 9 15.20 24.22 10.25
CA LEU A 9 14.61 22.90 10.42
C LEU A 9 15.24 22.21 11.63
N GLN A 10 14.41 21.70 12.52
CA GLN A 10 14.78 20.75 13.54
C GLN A 10 14.75 19.35 12.93
N HIS A 11 15.76 18.54 13.23
CA HIS A 11 15.87 17.18 12.69
C HIS A 11 15.81 17.14 11.14
N GLY A 12 16.21 18.22 10.46
CA GLY A 12 16.30 18.24 9.00
C GLY A 12 15.00 18.37 8.20
N ASP A 13 13.83 18.20 8.81
CA ASP A 13 12.50 18.17 8.16
C ASP A 13 11.36 18.78 9.01
N MET A 14 11.55 19.04 10.31
CA MET A 14 10.55 19.73 11.13
C MET A 14 10.81 21.23 11.15
N ALA A 15 9.95 22.02 10.51
CA ALA A 15 10.08 23.47 10.49
C ALA A 15 9.85 24.10 11.87
N ILE A 16 10.74 25.01 12.28
CA ILE A 16 10.64 25.73 13.54
C ILE A 16 9.83 27.03 13.32
N PRO A 17 8.74 27.27 14.06
CA PRO A 17 7.98 28.51 13.96
C PRO A 17 8.85 29.73 14.31
N THR A 18 8.86 30.76 13.45
CA THR A 18 9.57 32.01 13.72
C THR A 18 8.66 32.98 14.48
N GLY A 19 8.53 32.82 15.80
CA GLY A 19 7.73 33.70 16.67
C GLY A 19 7.94 33.46 18.17
N ARG A 20 7.62 34.45 19.02
CA ARG A 20 7.80 34.40 20.51
C ARG A 20 6.96 33.33 21.23
N SER A 21 6.06 32.67 20.51
CA SER A 21 5.20 31.59 20.99
C SER A 21 5.42 30.35 20.14
N ALA A 22 6.66 29.86 20.08
CA ALA A 22 6.93 28.56 19.48
C ALA A 22 6.13 27.50 20.25
N ILE A 23 4.98 27.10 19.71
CA ILE A 23 4.14 26.06 20.29
C ILE A 23 4.93 24.77 20.16
N ARG A 24 5.54 24.31 21.26
CA ARG A 24 5.82 22.88 21.40
C ARG A 24 4.45 22.21 21.36
N CYS A 25 4.25 21.22 20.48
CA CYS A 25 2.97 20.52 20.37
C CYS A 25 2.77 19.60 21.58
N THR A 26 2.49 20.23 22.73
CA THR A 26 2.30 19.61 24.04
C THR A 26 0.94 20.00 24.65
N SER A 27 0.15 20.83 23.96
CA SER A 27 -1.20 21.23 24.34
C SER A 27 -2.23 20.72 23.33
N LYS A 28 -3.49 20.52 23.76
CA LYS A 28 -4.58 20.09 22.86
C LYS A 28 -4.81 21.05 21.69
N ASP A 29 -4.40 22.30 21.82
CA ASP A 29 -4.57 23.33 20.80
C ASP A 29 -3.68 23.10 19.57
N CYS A 30 -2.65 22.25 19.66
CA CYS A 30 -1.79 21.91 18.51
C CYS A 30 -2.35 20.79 17.62
N TYR A 31 -3.49 20.20 17.95
CA TYR A 31 -4.12 19.17 17.11
C TYR A 31 -5.20 19.75 16.21
N TRP A 32 -5.45 19.07 15.10
CA TRP A 32 -6.57 19.40 14.21
C TRP A 32 -7.90 19.06 14.90
N PRO A 33 -8.91 19.95 14.82
CA PRO A 33 -10.16 19.76 15.55
C PRO A 33 -10.97 18.58 14.99
N LYS A 34 -11.53 17.80 15.90
CA LYS A 34 -12.45 16.72 15.57
C LYS A 34 -13.87 17.26 15.43
N SER A 35 -14.48 16.97 14.29
CA SER A 35 -15.86 17.32 13.98
C SER A 35 -16.85 16.41 14.72
N ALA A 36 -18.10 16.87 14.85
CA ALA A 36 -19.16 16.13 15.55
C ALA A 36 -19.48 14.75 14.94
N ASN A 37 -19.23 14.57 13.64
CA ASN A 37 -19.36 13.29 12.94
C ASN A 37 -18.19 12.31 13.19
N GLY A 38 -17.25 12.66 14.07
CA GLY A 38 -16.12 11.82 14.42
C GLY A 38 -14.93 11.89 13.44
N LEU A 39 -14.97 12.78 12.44
CA LEU A 39 -13.88 12.98 11.48
C LEU A 39 -12.99 14.17 11.87
N VAL A 40 -11.73 14.13 11.46
CA VAL A 40 -10.77 15.23 11.61
C VAL A 40 -10.43 15.73 10.22
N ASN A 41 -11.01 16.87 9.85
CA ASN A 41 -10.75 17.48 8.55
C ASN A 41 -9.49 18.36 8.66
N VAL A 42 -8.54 18.11 7.76
CA VAL A 42 -7.32 18.90 7.59
C VAL A 42 -7.42 19.60 6.23
N PRO A 43 -7.86 20.86 6.19
CA PRO A 43 -8.01 21.59 4.94
C PRO A 43 -6.64 21.84 4.31
N TYR A 44 -6.53 21.73 2.99
CA TYR A 44 -5.27 21.98 2.29
C TYR A 44 -5.44 22.69 0.95
N THR A 45 -4.42 23.44 0.55
CA THR A 45 -4.22 23.94 -0.80
C THR A 45 -3.01 23.26 -1.44
N LEU A 46 -2.95 23.22 -2.76
CA LEU A 46 -1.80 22.73 -3.52
C LEU A 46 -1.30 23.85 -4.44
N ALA A 47 -0.01 24.18 -4.33
CA ALA A 47 0.65 25.14 -5.19
C ALA A 47 0.40 24.85 -6.69
N ALA A 48 0.27 25.90 -7.49
CA ALA A 48 -0.05 25.79 -8.91
C ALA A 48 1.01 25.00 -9.71
N GLU A 49 2.25 24.97 -9.22
CA GLU A 49 3.39 24.29 -9.85
C GLU A 49 3.32 22.77 -9.86
N TYR A 50 2.48 22.15 -9.01
CA TYR A 50 2.23 20.71 -9.09
C TYR A 50 1.42 20.37 -10.34
N ASN A 51 1.97 19.48 -11.17
CA ASN A 51 1.28 19.00 -12.36
C ASN A 51 0.22 17.94 -11.98
N VAL A 52 -0.52 17.43 -12.99
CA VAL A 52 -1.59 16.44 -12.78
C VAL A 52 -1.07 15.18 -12.08
N GLN A 53 0.11 14.69 -12.45
CA GLN A 53 0.71 13.50 -11.85
C GLN A 53 1.12 13.74 -10.40
N ASP A 54 1.75 14.88 -10.11
CA ASP A 54 2.15 15.26 -8.76
C ASP A 54 0.92 15.32 -7.83
N ARG A 55 -0.16 15.96 -8.30
CA ARG A 55 -1.43 16.05 -7.57
C ARG A 55 -2.07 14.68 -7.33
N ALA A 56 -2.02 13.80 -8.32
CA ALA A 56 -2.53 12.43 -8.18
C ALA A 56 -1.74 11.64 -7.12
N THR A 57 -0.41 11.76 -7.12
CA THR A 57 0.45 11.10 -6.12
C THR A 57 0.20 11.63 -4.70
N ILE A 58 0.06 12.95 -4.54
CA ILE A 58 -0.27 13.56 -3.24
C ILE A 58 -1.65 13.10 -2.76
N ALA A 59 -2.66 13.11 -3.63
CA ALA A 59 -3.99 12.64 -3.30
C ALA A 59 -4.02 11.15 -2.92
N ALA A 60 -3.26 10.31 -3.62
CA ALA A 60 -3.15 8.88 -3.30
C ALA A 60 -2.53 8.65 -1.92
N ALA A 61 -1.50 9.41 -1.55
CA ALA A 61 -0.89 9.33 -0.23
C ALA A 61 -1.85 9.76 0.90
N MET A 62 -2.64 10.81 0.67
CA MET A 62 -3.69 11.27 1.59
C MET A 62 -4.84 10.27 1.75
N LEU A 63 -5.15 9.52 0.69
CA LEU A 63 -6.25 8.56 0.68
C LEU A 63 -6.06 7.44 1.71
N GLU A 64 -4.83 6.99 1.93
CA GLU A 64 -4.52 5.95 2.92
C GLU A 64 -4.83 6.38 4.36
N PHE A 65 -4.61 7.66 4.71
CA PHE A 65 -5.06 8.21 5.99
C PHE A 65 -6.57 8.08 6.12
N SER A 66 -7.31 8.34 5.05
CA SER A 66 -8.77 8.23 5.07
C SER A 66 -9.26 6.77 5.18
N THR A 67 -8.47 5.83 4.65
CA THR A 67 -8.73 4.40 4.73
C THR A 67 -8.54 3.87 6.15
N LEU A 68 -7.42 4.25 6.80
CA LEU A 68 -6.96 3.68 8.06
C LEU A 68 -7.35 4.49 9.29
N THR A 69 -7.73 5.76 9.13
CA THR A 69 -7.96 6.67 10.25
C THR A 69 -9.20 7.53 10.07
N CYS A 70 -9.51 8.36 11.05
CA CYS A 70 -10.54 9.39 10.94
C CYS A 70 -10.03 10.72 10.32
N ILE A 71 -8.76 10.81 9.94
CA ILE A 71 -8.18 11.98 9.28
C ILE A 71 -8.69 12.09 7.84
N ARG A 72 -9.07 13.29 7.43
CA ARG A 72 -9.52 13.61 6.07
C ARG A 72 -8.80 14.87 5.59
N PHE A 73 -7.89 14.71 4.63
CA PHE A 73 -7.35 15.87 3.91
C PHE A 73 -8.40 16.33 2.91
N VAL A 74 -8.88 17.56 3.06
CA VAL A 74 -9.97 18.12 2.26
C VAL A 74 -9.53 19.40 1.57
N PRO A 75 -9.98 19.69 0.33
CA PRO A 75 -9.70 20.97 -0.31
C PRO A 75 -10.14 22.13 0.59
N HIS A 76 -9.23 23.08 0.81
CA HIS A 76 -9.50 24.28 1.58
C HIS A 76 -10.57 25.15 0.91
N THR A 77 -11.43 25.73 1.73
CA THR A 77 -12.45 26.69 1.31
C THR A 77 -12.27 28.00 2.08
N ASN A 78 -12.83 28.09 3.29
CA ASN A 78 -12.85 29.27 4.13
C ASN A 78 -12.33 28.99 5.55
N GLU A 79 -11.82 27.77 5.80
CA GLU A 79 -11.29 27.39 7.09
C GLU A 79 -10.10 28.29 7.45
N ARG A 80 -10.05 28.74 8.72
CA ARG A 80 -9.00 29.66 9.18
C ARG A 80 -7.61 29.03 9.09
N ASP A 81 -7.49 27.79 9.54
CA ASP A 81 -6.22 27.07 9.60
C ASP A 81 -6.26 25.95 8.57
N PHE A 82 -5.19 25.84 7.78
CA PHE A 82 -5.09 24.91 6.65
C PHE A 82 -3.62 24.68 6.28
N LEU A 83 -3.34 23.61 5.53
CA LEU A 83 -2.03 23.33 4.99
C LEU A 83 -1.86 24.02 3.62
N ASN A 84 -0.76 24.75 3.45
CA ASN A 84 -0.28 25.21 2.15
C ASN A 84 0.80 24.25 1.65
N ILE A 85 0.41 23.31 0.80
CA ILE A 85 1.37 22.34 0.26
C ILE A 85 2.08 22.97 -0.95
N ILE A 86 3.39 23.18 -0.81
CA ILE A 86 4.26 23.92 -1.74
C ILE A 86 5.48 23.11 -2.14
N SER A 87 6.13 23.42 -3.26
CA SER A 87 7.41 22.82 -3.65
C SER A 87 8.57 23.78 -3.37
N ASP A 88 8.98 23.88 -2.11
CA ASP A 88 10.22 24.56 -1.72
C ASP A 88 11.43 23.61 -1.80
N SER A 89 12.61 24.06 -1.35
CA SER A 89 13.81 23.25 -1.23
C SER A 89 13.67 22.23 -0.09
N GLY A 90 13.65 20.94 -0.44
CA GLY A 90 13.54 19.82 0.50
C GLY A 90 12.11 19.45 0.90
N CYS A 91 12.03 18.40 1.71
CA CYS A 91 10.79 17.91 2.33
C CYS A 91 10.78 18.42 3.77
N TRP A 92 9.71 19.10 4.17
CA TRP A 92 9.56 19.54 5.56
C TRP A 92 8.12 19.94 5.88
N SER A 93 7.78 19.95 7.15
CA SER A 93 6.47 20.32 7.65
C SER A 93 6.55 20.95 9.05
N PHE A 94 5.56 21.77 9.41
CA PHE A 94 5.42 22.19 10.80
C PHE A 94 4.82 21.08 11.66
N LEU A 95 5.18 21.05 12.94
CA LEU A 95 4.64 20.08 13.88
C LEU A 95 3.23 20.48 14.35
N GLY A 96 2.23 19.65 14.02
CA GLY A 96 0.84 19.85 14.39
C GLY A 96 0.18 21.03 13.65
N ARG A 97 -1.01 21.41 14.13
CA ARG A 97 -1.73 22.62 13.72
C ARG A 97 -1.08 23.83 14.38
N ALA A 98 -0.42 24.67 13.58
CA ALA A 98 0.25 25.88 14.05
C ALA A 98 -0.75 26.98 14.48
N GLY A 99 -1.91 27.01 13.83
CA GLY A 99 -2.96 28.01 14.07
C GLY A 99 -2.60 29.40 13.51
N GLY A 100 -3.63 30.23 13.29
CA GLY A 100 -3.44 31.62 12.87
C GLY A 100 -3.39 31.83 11.36
N GLY A 101 -3.83 30.87 10.55
CA GLY A 101 -3.80 30.96 9.09
C GLY A 101 -3.29 29.68 8.42
N GLY A 102 -2.98 29.79 7.13
CA GLY A 102 -2.33 28.73 6.39
C GLY A 102 -0.90 28.49 6.85
N GLN A 103 -0.52 27.22 7.07
CA GLN A 103 0.83 26.80 7.42
C GLN A 103 1.46 26.03 6.25
N ASP A 104 2.70 26.35 5.90
CA ASP A 104 3.38 25.69 4.79
C ASP A 104 3.78 24.25 5.12
N LEU A 105 3.71 23.38 4.12
CA LEU A 105 4.31 22.05 4.10
C LEU A 105 5.00 21.90 2.75
N SER A 106 6.31 21.61 2.74
CA SER A 106 7.08 21.47 1.51
C SER A 106 7.16 20.03 1.06
N LEU A 107 6.71 19.78 -0.17
CA LEU A 107 6.97 18.56 -0.93
C LEU A 107 7.68 18.94 -2.23
N GLN A 108 9.01 19.04 -2.19
CA GLN A 108 9.81 19.37 -3.36
C GLN A 108 9.49 18.44 -4.54
N ARG A 109 9.11 19.02 -5.67
CA ARG A 109 8.91 18.29 -6.93
C ARG A 109 10.20 17.58 -7.35
N GLY A 110 10.07 16.33 -7.77
CA GLY A 110 11.20 15.48 -8.16
C GLY A 110 12.03 14.90 -7.00
N GLY A 111 11.71 15.22 -5.73
CA GLY A 111 12.42 14.69 -4.57
C GLY A 111 11.51 14.09 -3.49
N CYS A 112 10.39 14.74 -3.19
CA CYS A 112 9.54 14.40 -2.04
C CYS A 112 8.23 13.69 -2.40
N LEU A 113 8.00 13.39 -3.68
CA LEU A 113 6.72 12.88 -4.18
C LEU A 113 6.66 11.34 -4.21
N SER A 114 7.21 10.67 -3.21
CA SER A 114 6.96 9.24 -2.97
C SER A 114 5.93 9.07 -1.86
N ASN A 115 5.17 7.98 -1.89
CA ASN A 115 4.04 7.75 -0.98
C ASN A 115 4.43 7.95 0.50
N GLY A 116 5.48 7.25 0.98
CA GLY A 116 5.91 7.36 2.36
C GLY A 116 6.53 8.71 2.72
N ILE A 117 7.20 9.42 1.80
CA ILE A 117 7.71 10.77 2.11
C ILE A 117 6.55 11.75 2.29
N ILE A 118 5.54 11.69 1.44
CA ILE A 118 4.35 12.55 1.57
C ILE A 118 3.66 12.28 2.91
N GLN A 119 3.45 11.01 3.24
CA GLN A 119 2.81 10.62 4.51
C GLN A 119 3.63 11.00 5.74
N HIS A 120 4.96 10.98 5.64
CA HIS A 120 5.87 11.47 6.68
C HIS A 120 5.64 12.95 6.99
N GLU A 121 5.66 13.81 5.98
CA GLU A 121 5.46 15.25 6.16
C GLU A 121 4.04 15.59 6.65
N LEU A 122 3.04 14.82 6.18
CA LEU A 122 1.68 14.94 6.68
C LEU A 122 1.56 14.50 8.14
N ASN A 123 2.30 13.47 8.58
CA ASN A 123 2.34 13.05 9.98
C ASN A 123 2.96 14.12 10.90
N HIS A 124 3.98 14.83 10.44
CA HIS A 124 4.45 16.02 11.15
C HIS A 124 3.34 17.05 11.32
N ALA A 125 2.59 17.37 10.26
CA ALA A 125 1.45 18.28 10.33
C ALA A 125 0.32 17.79 11.25
N LEU A 126 0.23 16.48 11.50
CA LEU A 126 -0.70 15.89 12.47
C LEU A 126 -0.17 15.88 13.91
N GLY A 127 1.09 16.24 14.14
CA GLY A 127 1.70 16.36 15.47
C GLY A 127 2.67 15.24 15.83
N PHE A 128 3.11 14.42 14.87
CA PHE A 128 4.06 13.35 15.14
C PHE A 128 5.50 13.80 14.93
N VAL A 129 6.37 13.43 15.87
CA VAL A 129 7.82 13.55 15.76
C VAL A 129 8.43 12.24 15.29
N HIS A 130 9.75 12.23 15.05
CA HIS A 130 10.45 11.04 14.62
C HIS A 130 10.46 9.91 15.65
N GLU A 131 10.23 8.68 15.18
CA GLU A 131 10.19 7.48 16.02
C GLU A 131 11.53 7.24 16.72
N HIS A 132 12.66 7.45 16.03
CA HIS A 132 14.00 7.29 16.61
C HIS A 132 14.37 8.39 17.62
N THR A 133 13.48 9.34 17.87
CA THR A 133 13.67 10.37 18.91
C THR A 133 12.84 10.10 20.15
N ARG A 134 12.11 8.99 20.23
CA ARG A 134 11.34 8.64 21.43
C ARG A 134 12.18 8.65 22.70
N SER A 135 11.52 9.01 23.81
CA SER A 135 12.11 9.05 25.15
C SER A 135 12.64 7.68 25.62
N ASP A 136 12.01 6.59 25.17
CA ASP A 136 12.32 5.19 25.49
C ASP A 136 13.14 4.45 24.42
N ARG A 137 13.55 5.11 23.33
CA ARG A 137 14.16 4.45 22.16
C ARG A 137 15.39 3.59 22.48
N ASP A 138 16.12 3.92 23.55
CA ASP A 138 17.43 3.30 23.83
C ASP A 138 17.27 1.83 24.26
N SER A 139 16.03 1.39 24.55
CA SER A 139 15.65 -0.01 24.72
C SER A 139 15.47 -0.77 23.40
N TYR A 140 15.40 -0.07 22.26
CA TYR A 140 15.00 -0.61 20.96
C TYR A 140 16.04 -0.37 19.86
N VAL A 141 16.79 0.73 19.93
CA VAL A 141 17.84 1.09 18.99
C VAL A 141 19.09 1.60 19.70
N LYS A 142 20.25 1.32 19.09
CA LYS A 142 21.53 1.92 19.47
C LYS A 142 21.89 3.03 18.48
N ILE A 143 22.27 4.19 19.02
CA ILE A 143 22.78 5.33 18.24
C ILE A 143 24.31 5.29 18.23
N PHE A 144 24.92 5.30 17.04
CA PHE A 144 26.37 5.36 16.86
C PHE A 144 26.82 6.81 16.67
N TRP A 145 26.95 7.53 17.77
CA TRP A 145 27.26 8.97 17.78
C TRP A 145 28.54 9.37 17.03
N ASN A 146 29.53 8.48 16.97
CA ASN A 146 30.79 8.71 16.24
C ASN A 146 30.63 8.59 14.72
N ASN A 147 29.56 7.93 14.25
CA ASN A 147 29.27 7.76 12.83
C ASN A 147 28.40 8.91 12.27
N ILE A 148 27.94 9.84 13.11
CA ILE A 148 27.02 10.93 12.71
C ILE A 148 27.83 12.18 12.37
N GLN A 149 27.51 12.81 11.23
CA GLN A 149 28.04 14.12 10.84
C GLN A 149 27.83 15.15 11.96
N PRO A 150 28.88 15.88 12.41
CA PRO A 150 28.81 16.72 13.60
C PRO A 150 27.63 17.69 13.67
N GLU A 151 27.28 18.31 12.53
CA GLU A 151 26.19 19.27 12.39
C GLU A 151 24.78 18.68 12.51
N TYR A 152 24.64 17.35 12.42
CA TYR A 152 23.34 16.66 12.51
C TYR A 152 23.16 15.85 13.80
N LYS A 153 24.09 15.93 14.76
CA LYS A 153 23.98 15.19 16.03
C LYS A 153 22.70 15.51 16.78
N ASP A 154 22.25 16.76 16.74
CA ASP A 154 21.02 17.17 17.42
C ASP A 154 19.76 16.50 16.86
N SER A 155 19.78 16.08 15.59
CA SER A 155 18.69 15.31 14.95
C SER A 155 18.46 13.92 15.55
N PHE A 156 19.39 13.46 16.40
CA PHE A 156 19.34 12.19 17.10
C PHE A 156 19.13 12.37 18.60
N ASN A 157 18.90 13.57 19.10
CA ASN A 157 18.56 13.75 20.52
C ASN A 157 17.17 13.13 20.82
N LYS A 158 16.97 12.68 22.06
CA LYS A 158 15.65 12.23 22.50
C LYS A 158 14.74 13.43 22.70
N THR A 159 13.49 13.26 22.33
CA THR A 159 12.39 14.17 22.59
C THR A 159 11.57 13.59 23.74
N ASP A 160 11.00 14.45 24.57
CA ASP A 160 10.00 14.03 25.56
C ASP A 160 8.72 13.67 24.80
N THR A 161 8.47 12.36 24.64
CA THR A 161 7.36 11.82 23.84
C THR A 161 6.39 11.06 24.73
N ASP A 162 5.09 11.30 24.54
CA ASP A 162 4.05 10.37 24.96
C ASP A 162 3.94 9.26 23.91
N ASN A 163 4.42 8.07 24.26
CA ASN A 163 4.39 6.90 23.40
C ASN A 163 2.99 6.26 23.32
N GLN A 164 2.02 6.84 24.03
CA GLN A 164 0.63 6.41 24.09
C GLN A 164 0.48 4.94 24.51
N GLY A 165 1.42 4.43 25.31
CA GLY A 165 1.48 3.03 25.73
C GLY A 165 1.69 2.02 24.60
N MET A 166 2.21 2.46 23.44
CA MET A 166 2.46 1.60 22.29
C MET A 166 3.93 1.25 22.12
N GLU A 167 4.16 0.08 21.53
CA GLU A 167 5.49 -0.45 21.24
C GLU A 167 6.28 0.45 20.27
N TYR A 168 7.58 0.21 20.19
CA TYR A 168 8.46 0.89 19.26
C TYR A 168 8.24 0.37 17.84
N ASP A 169 8.06 1.30 16.90
CA ASP A 169 7.75 0.95 15.52
C ASP A 169 8.97 1.08 14.60
N TYR A 170 9.70 -0.02 14.43
CA TYR A 170 10.83 -0.07 13.50
C TYR A 170 10.42 0.23 12.04
N GLY A 171 9.16 -0.08 11.69
CA GLY A 171 8.60 0.15 10.37
C GLY A 171 7.94 1.53 10.22
N SER A 172 8.00 2.40 11.21
CA SER A 172 7.33 3.69 11.16
C SER A 172 7.86 4.52 9.98
N VAL A 173 6.94 5.17 9.27
CA VAL A 173 7.31 6.16 8.24
C VAL A 173 8.06 7.35 8.85
N MET A 174 7.89 7.58 10.16
CA MET A 174 8.59 8.61 10.97
C MET A 174 9.95 8.14 11.49
N HIS A 175 10.39 6.93 11.16
CA HIS A 175 11.71 6.43 11.56
C HIS A 175 12.79 6.84 10.54
N TYR A 176 13.96 7.23 11.03
CA TYR A 176 15.14 7.42 10.18
C TYR A 176 15.71 6.12 9.61
N GLY A 177 16.41 6.24 8.50
CA GLY A 177 17.17 5.13 7.92
C GLY A 177 18.39 4.78 8.77
N ARG A 178 18.89 3.57 8.56
CA ARG A 178 20.08 3.02 9.24
C ARG A 178 21.32 3.92 9.12
N ASN A 179 21.49 4.60 7.99
CA ASN A 179 22.69 5.38 7.65
C ASN A 179 22.37 6.88 7.52
N SER A 180 21.22 7.33 8.04
CA SER A 180 20.82 8.75 8.00
C SER A 180 21.92 9.63 8.61
N TYR A 181 22.32 10.69 7.90
CA TYR A 181 23.36 11.65 8.30
C TYR A 181 24.71 11.03 8.68
N SER A 182 25.06 9.89 8.11
CA SER A 182 26.35 9.24 8.39
C SER A 182 27.53 10.03 7.82
N ILE A 183 28.66 10.03 8.52
CA ILE A 183 29.95 10.56 8.02
C ILE A 183 30.48 9.74 6.84
N ASP A 184 30.07 8.48 6.75
CA ASP A 184 30.38 7.55 5.66
C ASP A 184 29.12 6.73 5.38
N TYR A 185 28.64 6.76 4.13
CA TYR A 185 27.39 6.14 3.73
C TYR A 185 27.33 4.63 4.03
N GLN A 186 28.46 3.95 4.29
CA GLN A 186 28.48 2.53 4.68
C GLN A 186 28.34 2.31 6.19
N LEU A 187 28.59 3.33 7.01
CA LEU A 187 28.52 3.23 8.47
C LEU A 187 27.09 3.47 8.96
N PRO A 188 26.54 2.58 9.81
CA PRO A 188 25.22 2.81 10.41
C PRO A 188 25.29 3.88 11.49
N THR A 189 24.31 4.78 11.52
CA THR A 189 24.08 5.74 12.61
C THR A 189 23.04 5.22 13.61
N ILE A 190 22.12 4.36 13.16
CA ILE A 190 21.09 3.71 13.99
C ILE A 190 21.13 2.20 13.74
N GLN A 191 21.08 1.40 14.81
CA GLN A 191 20.93 -0.05 14.70
C GLN A 191 19.86 -0.58 15.65
N PRO A 192 18.87 -1.35 15.16
CA PRO A 192 17.93 -2.06 16.02
C PRO A 192 18.60 -3.06 16.96
N ILE A 193 18.03 -3.24 18.14
CA ILE A 193 18.44 -4.23 19.13
C ILE A 193 17.22 -5.05 19.60
N PRO A 194 17.40 -6.33 19.99
CA PRO A 194 18.66 -7.08 19.96
C PRO A 194 19.06 -7.53 18.54
N ASN A 195 18.11 -7.58 17.60
CA ASN A 195 18.36 -8.01 16.23
C ASN A 195 18.70 -6.83 15.32
N GLY A 196 19.99 -6.65 15.04
CA GLY A 196 20.50 -5.61 14.15
C GLY A 196 20.07 -5.71 12.69
N LEU A 197 19.41 -6.79 12.26
CA LEU A 197 18.95 -7.00 10.87
C LEU A 197 17.53 -6.48 10.61
N ILE A 198 16.80 -6.05 11.64
CA ILE A 198 15.46 -5.48 11.46
C ILE A 198 15.55 -4.27 10.50
N PRO A 199 14.73 -4.23 9.42
CA PRO A 199 14.67 -3.07 8.53
C PRO A 199 14.12 -1.84 9.25
N ILE A 200 14.68 -0.66 8.97
CA ILE A 200 14.24 0.64 9.49
C ILE A 200 14.31 1.71 8.41
N GLY A 201 13.50 2.76 8.55
CA GLY A 201 13.50 3.92 7.65
C GLY A 201 12.85 3.66 6.29
N GLN A 202 11.84 2.78 6.26
CA GLN A 202 11.05 2.53 5.06
C GLN A 202 10.30 3.80 4.59
N ARG A 203 9.97 3.86 3.30
CA ARG A 203 9.18 4.94 2.67
C ARG A 203 8.07 4.40 1.76
N TYR A 204 7.61 3.18 2.01
CA TYR A 204 6.49 2.55 1.32
C TYR A 204 5.15 3.18 1.71
N GLY A 205 4.96 3.49 2.99
CA GLY A 205 3.79 4.22 3.50
C GLY A 205 3.58 4.02 5.00
N LEU A 206 2.38 4.32 5.52
CA LEU A 206 2.05 4.14 6.94
C LEU A 206 2.23 2.68 7.37
N SER A 207 2.84 2.48 8.53
CA SER A 207 2.81 1.20 9.23
C SER A 207 1.47 1.00 9.96
N SER A 208 1.24 -0.19 10.50
CA SER A 208 0.08 -0.44 11.38
C SER A 208 0.13 0.42 12.65
N LEU A 209 1.33 0.62 13.22
CA LEU A 209 1.51 1.43 14.42
C LEU A 209 1.48 2.94 14.14
N ASP A 210 1.86 3.40 12.94
CA ASP A 210 1.64 4.79 12.52
C ASP A 210 0.13 5.11 12.52
N ALA A 211 -0.67 4.26 11.87
CA ALA A 211 -2.13 4.40 11.85
C ALA A 211 -2.73 4.32 13.26
N ALA A 212 -2.29 3.37 14.09
CA ALA A 212 -2.75 3.24 15.48
C ALA A 212 -2.43 4.47 16.33
N LYS A 213 -1.24 5.08 16.14
CA LYS A 213 -0.82 6.33 16.80
C LYS A 213 -1.70 7.50 16.42
N ILE A 214 -2.04 7.64 15.15
CA ILE A 214 -2.99 8.64 14.67
C ILE A 214 -4.37 8.39 15.29
N ASN A 215 -4.85 7.15 15.21
CA ASN A 215 -6.18 6.78 15.72
C ASN A 215 -6.32 7.04 17.22
N ARG A 216 -5.28 6.76 18.00
CA ARG A 216 -5.29 7.02 19.43
C ARG A 216 -5.19 8.52 19.75
N LEU A 217 -4.32 9.26 19.06
CA LEU A 217 -4.15 10.70 19.26
C LEU A 217 -5.45 11.48 18.97
N TYR A 218 -6.13 11.11 17.88
CA TYR A 218 -7.37 11.76 17.43
C TYR A 218 -8.66 11.02 17.86
N ASN A 219 -8.53 10.03 18.75
CA ASN A 219 -9.62 9.22 19.29
C ASN A 219 -10.54 8.61 18.20
N CYS A 220 -9.98 8.16 17.08
CA CYS A 220 -10.73 7.62 15.95
C CYS A 220 -11.44 6.30 16.34
N SER A 221 -12.73 6.22 16.06
CA SER A 221 -13.55 5.01 16.28
C SER A 221 -13.47 4.07 15.08
N ILE A 222 -12.26 3.62 14.75
CA ILE A 222 -11.99 2.71 13.64
C ILE A 222 -11.03 1.62 14.10
N CYS A 223 -11.26 0.38 13.68
CA CYS A 223 -10.26 -0.68 13.77
C CYS A 223 -9.56 -0.77 12.42
N SER A 224 -8.24 -0.60 12.39
CA SER A 224 -7.48 -0.71 11.15
C SER A 224 -6.12 -1.31 11.40
N SER A 225 -5.62 -2.10 10.45
CA SER A 225 -4.24 -2.59 10.47
C SER A 225 -3.64 -2.57 9.07
N VAL A 226 -2.34 -2.31 9.00
CA VAL A 226 -1.54 -2.51 7.79
C VAL A 226 -0.81 -3.84 7.90
N LEU A 227 -0.88 -4.66 6.85
CA LEU A 227 -0.26 -5.99 6.77
C LEU A 227 0.81 -5.96 5.68
N SER A 228 2.09 -5.89 6.07
CA SER A 228 3.19 -5.57 5.15
C SER A 228 4.17 -6.71 4.84
N GLY A 229 3.91 -7.93 5.35
CA GLY A 229 4.73 -9.12 5.07
C GLY A 229 4.50 -9.69 3.67
N PHE A 230 5.34 -10.63 3.23
CA PHE A 230 5.10 -11.43 2.01
C PHE A 230 3.96 -12.43 2.16
N SER A 231 3.59 -12.74 3.40
CA SER A 231 2.39 -13.50 3.74
C SER A 231 1.95 -13.17 5.17
N GLY A 232 0.74 -13.55 5.53
CA GLY A 232 0.21 -13.41 6.88
C GLY A 232 -1.20 -13.96 7.02
N ILE A 233 -1.69 -14.00 8.26
CA ILE A 233 -3.03 -14.47 8.62
C ILE A 233 -3.70 -13.39 9.45
N PHE A 234 -4.99 -13.17 9.22
CA PHE A 234 -5.82 -12.25 10.00
C PHE A 234 -7.26 -12.77 10.09
N SER A 235 -7.99 -12.30 11.09
CA SER A 235 -9.35 -12.76 11.39
C SER A 235 -10.16 -11.65 12.06
N SER A 236 -11.48 -11.75 11.97
CA SER A 236 -12.41 -10.79 12.61
C SER A 236 -12.44 -10.91 14.15
N SER A 237 -12.27 -12.12 14.70
CA SER A 237 -12.23 -12.41 16.14
C SER A 237 -11.78 -13.86 16.35
N PRO A 238 -11.17 -14.23 17.50
CA PRO A 238 -10.89 -15.63 17.82
C PRO A 238 -12.14 -16.47 18.14
N SER A 239 -13.30 -15.84 18.32
CA SER A 239 -14.60 -16.51 18.51
C SER A 239 -15.66 -15.70 17.77
N TYR A 240 -16.73 -15.26 18.42
CA TYR A 240 -17.72 -14.37 17.81
C TYR A 240 -17.14 -12.97 17.58
N TYR A 241 -17.45 -12.37 16.44
CA TYR A 241 -17.06 -10.98 16.20
C TYR A 241 -17.93 -10.01 17.02
N PRO A 242 -17.39 -8.84 17.42
CA PRO A 242 -18.18 -7.82 18.09
C PRO A 242 -19.15 -7.11 17.14
N ASN A 243 -20.20 -6.54 17.71
CA ASN A 243 -21.14 -5.66 17.01
C ASN A 243 -20.53 -4.25 16.83
N ASN A 244 -21.11 -3.47 15.91
CA ASN A 244 -20.75 -2.08 15.60
C ASN A 244 -19.27 -1.91 15.22
N GLN A 245 -18.72 -2.89 14.51
CA GLN A 245 -17.33 -2.84 14.04
C GLN A 245 -17.27 -2.31 12.62
N ASN A 246 -16.22 -1.54 12.35
CA ASN A 246 -15.82 -1.15 11.01
C ASN A 246 -14.31 -1.34 10.93
N CYS A 247 -13.93 -2.57 10.61
CA CYS A 247 -12.54 -2.98 10.59
C CYS A 247 -11.98 -3.01 9.17
N SER A 248 -10.75 -2.53 9.01
CA SER A 248 -10.06 -2.47 7.72
C SER A 248 -8.65 -3.06 7.81
N TRP A 249 -8.32 -3.98 6.91
CA TRP A 249 -6.96 -4.50 6.75
C TRP A 249 -6.41 -4.07 5.40
N LEU A 250 -5.39 -3.21 5.42
CA LEU A 250 -4.66 -2.82 4.23
C LEU A 250 -3.47 -3.76 4.04
N ILE A 251 -3.61 -4.70 3.12
CA ILE A 251 -2.52 -5.61 2.73
C ILE A 251 -1.62 -4.87 1.74
N ARG A 252 -0.33 -4.80 2.03
CA ARG A 252 0.71 -4.20 1.18
C ARG A 252 1.90 -5.14 1.11
N ILE A 253 1.98 -5.93 0.06
CA ILE A 253 3.14 -6.80 -0.12
C ILE A 253 4.27 -6.04 -0.84
N PRO A 254 5.54 -6.40 -0.64
CA PRO A 254 6.66 -5.68 -1.24
C PRO A 254 6.74 -5.78 -2.78
N LEU A 255 6.35 -6.92 -3.34
CA LEU A 255 6.52 -7.26 -4.77
C LEU A 255 5.37 -8.15 -5.26
N ASP A 256 5.21 -8.21 -6.58
CA ASP A 256 4.17 -8.95 -7.31
C ASP A 256 2.74 -8.60 -6.87
N LYS A 257 1.85 -9.59 -6.75
CA LYS A 257 0.43 -9.39 -6.49
C LYS A 257 -0.05 -10.11 -5.24
N VAL A 258 -1.10 -9.57 -4.62
CA VAL A 258 -1.71 -10.15 -3.43
C VAL A 258 -2.64 -11.30 -3.82
N LEU A 259 -2.40 -12.49 -3.27
CA LEU A 259 -3.37 -13.57 -3.20
C LEU A 259 -4.02 -13.53 -1.82
N LEU A 260 -5.35 -13.53 -1.75
CA LEU A 260 -6.15 -13.57 -0.52
C LEU A 260 -7.00 -14.84 -0.52
N GLN A 261 -7.00 -15.57 0.58
CA GLN A 261 -7.73 -16.82 0.73
C GLN A 261 -8.47 -16.86 2.06
N PHE A 262 -9.66 -17.47 2.09
CA PHE A 262 -10.46 -17.62 3.30
C PHE A 262 -10.50 -19.10 3.71
N SER A 263 -9.96 -19.38 4.89
CA SER A 263 -9.98 -20.72 5.51
C SER A 263 -11.22 -20.99 6.36
N ALA A 264 -11.91 -19.93 6.78
CA ALA A 264 -13.17 -19.98 7.49
C ALA A 264 -13.99 -18.72 7.17
N PHE A 265 -15.30 -18.86 7.00
CA PHE A 265 -16.22 -17.76 6.75
C PHE A 265 -17.62 -18.10 7.29
N ASP A 266 -18.10 -17.30 8.22
CA ASP A 266 -19.38 -17.40 8.92
C ASP A 266 -19.78 -16.01 9.44
N VAL A 267 -20.53 -15.28 8.63
CA VAL A 267 -20.99 -13.92 8.90
C VAL A 267 -22.52 -13.92 8.90
N GLN A 268 -23.16 -13.13 9.78
CA GLN A 268 -24.61 -13.06 9.90
C GLN A 268 -25.28 -12.93 8.53
N SER A 269 -26.09 -13.93 8.18
CA SER A 269 -26.81 -13.94 6.91
C SER A 269 -28.06 -13.05 6.98
N THR A 270 -28.13 -12.06 6.10
CA THR A 270 -29.31 -11.23 5.88
C THR A 270 -29.55 -11.07 4.38
N ARG A 271 -30.78 -10.74 3.97
CA ARG A 271 -31.10 -10.51 2.56
C ARG A 271 -30.26 -9.35 2.03
N GLY A 272 -29.39 -9.61 1.05
CA GLY A 272 -28.48 -8.61 0.48
C GLY A 272 -27.33 -8.20 1.42
N CYS A 273 -27.08 -8.98 2.48
CA CYS A 273 -26.01 -8.75 3.45
C CYS A 273 -26.00 -7.29 3.95
N THR A 274 -27.18 -6.83 4.37
CA THR A 274 -27.40 -5.43 4.79
C THR A 274 -26.89 -5.14 6.20
N ALA A 275 -26.88 -6.16 7.06
CA ALA A 275 -26.41 -6.07 8.44
C ALA A 275 -24.89 -6.21 8.51
N ASP A 276 -24.39 -7.45 8.45
CA ASP A 276 -22.96 -7.74 8.48
C ASP A 276 -22.44 -8.15 7.10
N TYR A 277 -21.24 -7.72 6.75
CA TYR A 277 -20.64 -8.09 5.48
C TYR A 277 -19.13 -7.87 5.42
N ILE A 278 -18.49 -8.61 4.50
CA ILE A 278 -17.12 -8.35 4.05
C ILE A 278 -17.12 -7.69 2.67
N ARG A 279 -16.15 -6.80 2.45
CA ARG A 279 -15.78 -6.26 1.13
C ARG A 279 -14.29 -6.40 0.91
N VAL A 280 -13.90 -6.63 -0.34
CA VAL A 280 -12.50 -6.66 -0.76
C VAL A 280 -12.34 -5.72 -1.93
N PHE A 281 -11.39 -4.80 -1.84
CA PHE A 281 -11.09 -3.81 -2.86
C PHE A 281 -9.69 -4.03 -3.45
N ASP A 282 -9.60 -3.90 -4.77
CA ASP A 282 -8.37 -4.03 -5.55
C ASP A 282 -7.54 -2.74 -5.52
N GLY A 283 -6.96 -2.46 -4.35
CA GLY A 283 -6.12 -1.29 -4.12
C GLY A 283 -6.22 -0.74 -2.70
N PRO A 284 -5.72 0.48 -2.46
CA PRO A 284 -5.51 1.00 -1.11
C PRO A 284 -6.76 1.59 -0.44
N SER A 285 -7.92 1.59 -1.08
CA SER A 285 -9.03 2.45 -0.67
C SER A 285 -10.41 1.93 -1.05
N ARG A 286 -11.43 2.52 -0.43
CA ARG A 286 -12.85 2.30 -0.73
C ARG A 286 -13.29 2.83 -2.11
N SER A 287 -12.43 3.60 -2.80
CA SER A 287 -12.64 4.04 -4.17
C SER A 287 -11.99 3.11 -5.21
N SER A 288 -11.25 2.10 -4.76
CA SER A 288 -10.67 1.07 -5.64
C SER A 288 -11.77 0.13 -6.15
N PRO A 289 -11.55 -0.57 -7.28
CA PRO A 289 -12.47 -1.59 -7.78
C PRO A 289 -12.78 -2.65 -6.72
N LEU A 290 -13.99 -3.21 -6.73
CA LEU A 290 -14.40 -4.28 -5.81
C LEU A 290 -14.05 -5.65 -6.39
N LEU A 291 -13.37 -6.48 -5.60
CA LEU A 291 -13.17 -7.91 -5.85
C LEU A 291 -14.22 -8.77 -5.13
N LEU A 292 -14.80 -8.24 -4.05
CA LEU A 292 -15.89 -8.89 -3.33
C LEU A 292 -16.78 -7.80 -2.73
N ASP A 293 -18.08 -7.84 -3.00
CA ASP A 293 -19.02 -6.83 -2.51
C ASP A 293 -20.09 -7.42 -1.60
N ARG A 294 -20.18 -6.88 -0.39
CA ARG A 294 -21.19 -7.19 0.63
C ARG A 294 -21.45 -8.69 0.80
N THR A 295 -20.42 -9.49 1.06
CA THR A 295 -20.60 -10.95 1.20
C THR A 295 -20.85 -11.34 2.66
N CYS A 296 -21.79 -12.26 2.90
CA CYS A 296 -22.18 -12.77 4.22
C CYS A 296 -22.72 -14.22 4.16
N GLY A 297 -23.00 -14.84 5.31
CA GLY A 297 -23.39 -16.24 5.43
C GLY A 297 -22.22 -17.16 5.74
N SER A 298 -22.38 -18.46 5.53
CA SER A 298 -21.42 -19.51 5.92
C SER A 298 -20.92 -20.34 4.74
N HIS A 299 -20.84 -19.74 3.55
CA HIS A 299 -20.39 -20.42 2.34
C HIS A 299 -18.88 -20.23 2.12
N GLN A 300 -18.25 -21.16 1.40
CA GLN A 300 -16.85 -21.04 1.02
C GLN A 300 -16.68 -19.87 0.05
N LEU A 301 -15.68 -19.01 0.32
CA LEU A 301 -15.34 -17.89 -0.56
C LEU A 301 -14.26 -18.30 -1.56
N PRO A 302 -14.27 -17.73 -2.78
CA PRO A 302 -13.18 -17.93 -3.73
C PRO A 302 -11.88 -17.30 -3.21
N SER A 303 -10.75 -17.82 -3.70
CA SER A 303 -9.47 -17.13 -3.56
C SER A 303 -9.48 -15.89 -4.45
N LEU A 304 -8.90 -14.77 -4.02
CA LEU A 304 -8.91 -13.50 -4.77
C LEU A 304 -7.47 -13.08 -5.10
N VAL A 305 -7.23 -12.59 -6.31
CA VAL A 305 -5.94 -12.03 -6.71
C VAL A 305 -6.09 -10.57 -7.09
N GLY A 306 -5.36 -9.69 -6.42
CA GLY A 306 -5.36 -8.26 -6.75
C GLY A 306 -4.63 -7.98 -8.07
N SER A 307 -4.94 -6.86 -8.72
CA SER A 307 -4.21 -6.40 -9.91
C SER A 307 -2.81 -5.89 -9.58
N GLY A 308 -2.52 -5.62 -8.29
CA GLY A 308 -1.23 -5.15 -7.81
C GLY A 308 -0.87 -5.67 -6.43
N ASN A 309 0.07 -4.98 -5.80
CA ASN A 309 0.67 -5.36 -4.52
C ASN A 309 -0.07 -4.80 -3.29
N VAL A 310 -1.26 -4.20 -3.49
CA VAL A 310 -2.05 -3.59 -2.41
C VAL A 310 -3.51 -4.02 -2.54
N MET A 311 -4.12 -4.45 -1.43
CA MET A 311 -5.51 -4.87 -1.35
C MET A 311 -6.11 -4.39 -0.02
N LEU A 312 -7.35 -3.92 -0.03
CA LEU A 312 -8.07 -3.49 1.17
C LEU A 312 -9.20 -4.48 1.48
N VAL A 313 -9.21 -5.03 2.68
CA VAL A 313 -10.31 -5.84 3.20
C VAL A 313 -11.08 -5.04 4.24
N GLU A 314 -12.40 -4.91 4.08
CA GLU A 314 -13.29 -4.24 5.02
C GLU A 314 -14.30 -5.23 5.59
N PHE A 315 -14.49 -5.20 6.90
CA PHE A 315 -15.52 -5.96 7.61
C PHE A 315 -16.37 -5.02 8.44
N VAL A 316 -17.68 -5.01 8.17
CA VAL A 316 -18.65 -4.13 8.83
C VAL A 316 -19.70 -4.98 9.53
N THR A 317 -20.01 -4.61 10.78
CA THR A 317 -21.05 -5.26 11.58
C THR A 317 -22.06 -4.27 12.13
N ASP A 318 -23.32 -4.69 12.23
CA ASP A 318 -24.41 -3.88 12.76
C ASP A 318 -24.49 -3.93 14.30
N ALA A 319 -25.59 -3.48 14.89
CA ALA A 319 -25.75 -3.41 16.33
C ALA A 319 -26.04 -4.77 17.03
N ALA A 320 -26.43 -5.82 16.31
CA ALA A 320 -26.95 -7.04 16.91
C ALA A 320 -26.78 -8.30 16.04
N VAL A 321 -26.66 -9.45 16.73
CA VAL A 321 -26.38 -10.77 16.13
C VAL A 321 -24.97 -10.83 15.57
N SER A 322 -24.24 -11.86 15.97
CA SER A 322 -22.91 -12.13 15.45
C SER A 322 -22.73 -13.62 15.19
N ALA A 323 -21.68 -13.94 14.46
CA ALA A 323 -21.29 -15.28 14.09
C ALA A 323 -19.78 -15.46 14.31
N THR A 324 -19.21 -16.61 13.93
CA THR A 324 -17.79 -16.90 14.20
C THR A 324 -16.82 -16.10 13.32
N GLY A 325 -17.32 -15.41 12.30
CA GLY A 325 -16.59 -14.46 11.50
C GLY A 325 -15.75 -15.11 10.42
N PHE A 326 -14.55 -14.60 10.17
CA PHE A 326 -13.68 -15.13 9.12
C PHE A 326 -12.24 -15.30 9.58
N LYS A 327 -11.54 -16.22 8.91
CA LYS A 327 -10.08 -16.37 8.99
C LYS A 327 -9.50 -16.38 7.60
N ALA A 328 -8.71 -15.35 7.30
CA ALA A 328 -8.09 -15.14 6.00
C ALA A 328 -6.57 -15.23 6.07
N SER A 329 -5.96 -15.66 4.98
CA SER A 329 -4.53 -15.60 4.75
C SER A 329 -4.24 -14.83 3.47
N TYR A 330 -3.15 -14.07 3.47
CA TYR A 330 -2.64 -13.43 2.28
C TYR A 330 -1.22 -13.90 1.98
N SER A 331 -0.84 -13.88 0.71
CA SER A 331 0.51 -14.19 0.26
C SER A 331 0.85 -13.46 -1.04
N THR A 332 2.14 -13.40 -1.35
CA THR A 332 2.61 -12.99 -2.67
C THR A 332 2.33 -14.09 -3.69
N VAL A 333 1.67 -13.74 -4.79
CA VAL A 333 1.54 -14.60 -5.97
C VAL A 333 2.16 -13.92 -7.18
N SER A 334 3.09 -14.62 -7.83
CA SER A 334 3.63 -14.19 -9.11
C SER A 334 2.65 -14.61 -10.20
N CYS A 335 1.80 -13.68 -10.63
CA CYS A 335 0.82 -13.91 -11.68
C CYS A 335 1.08 -12.96 -12.86
N GLY A 336 1.93 -13.42 -13.76
CA GLY A 336 2.54 -12.61 -14.82
C GLY A 336 4.03 -12.35 -14.58
N GLY A 337 4.57 -11.36 -15.30
CA GLY A 337 5.95 -10.91 -15.21
C GLY A 337 6.71 -10.97 -16.53
N THR A 338 7.96 -10.51 -16.53
CA THR A 338 8.81 -10.54 -17.73
C THR A 338 9.71 -11.77 -17.72
N LEU A 339 9.60 -12.60 -18.76
CA LEU A 339 10.33 -13.85 -18.92
C LEU A 339 11.48 -13.66 -19.92
N THR A 340 12.71 -13.59 -19.41
CA THR A 340 13.93 -13.34 -20.22
C THR A 340 14.88 -14.54 -20.27
N VAL A 341 14.54 -15.64 -19.58
CA VAL A 341 15.34 -16.87 -19.61
C VAL A 341 14.99 -17.74 -20.83
N PRO A 342 15.91 -18.56 -21.38
CA PRO A 342 15.75 -19.25 -22.67
C PRO A 342 14.55 -20.16 -22.84
N GLY A 343 13.88 -20.54 -21.75
CA GLY A 343 12.66 -21.30 -21.78
C GLY A 343 12.20 -21.64 -20.37
N GLY A 344 10.95 -22.06 -20.25
CA GLY A 344 10.34 -22.37 -18.97
C GLY A 344 8.87 -22.69 -19.11
N ASN A 345 8.25 -23.07 -17.99
CA ASN A 345 6.82 -23.28 -17.87
C ASN A 345 6.23 -22.20 -16.95
N PHE A 346 4.99 -21.82 -17.19
CA PHE A 346 4.21 -20.93 -16.33
C PHE A 346 2.73 -21.27 -16.47
N SER A 347 1.93 -20.94 -15.45
CA SER A 347 0.51 -21.28 -15.39
C SER A 347 -0.30 -20.13 -14.80
N SER A 348 -1.62 -20.19 -14.95
CA SER A 348 -2.52 -19.36 -14.15
C SER A 348 -2.35 -19.64 -12.66
N PRO A 349 -2.69 -18.68 -11.78
CA PRO A 349 -2.76 -18.93 -10.34
C PRO A 349 -3.70 -20.10 -10.02
N GLY A 350 -3.38 -20.92 -9.02
CA GLY A 350 -4.18 -22.08 -8.58
C GLY A 350 -3.92 -23.37 -9.36
N TYR A 351 -3.42 -23.28 -10.60
CA TYR A 351 -3.23 -24.45 -11.47
C TYR A 351 -2.30 -25.51 -10.86
N THR A 352 -1.20 -25.10 -10.25
CA THR A 352 -0.22 -26.01 -9.64
C THR A 352 -0.72 -26.66 -8.36
N GLU A 353 -1.66 -26.01 -7.68
CA GLU A 353 -2.29 -26.48 -6.45
C GLU A 353 -3.54 -27.33 -6.73
N HIS A 354 -3.92 -27.50 -8.00
CA HIS A 354 -5.17 -28.13 -8.44
C HIS A 354 -6.44 -27.41 -7.94
N GLU A 355 -6.34 -26.10 -7.74
CA GLU A 355 -7.45 -25.22 -7.39
C GLU A 355 -7.92 -24.43 -8.62
N PRO A 356 -9.21 -24.04 -8.70
CA PRO A 356 -9.67 -23.12 -9.73
C PRO A 356 -8.90 -21.80 -9.70
N TYR A 357 -8.74 -21.15 -10.85
CA TYR A 357 -8.13 -19.82 -10.86
C TYR A 357 -9.00 -18.82 -10.10
N PRO A 358 -8.41 -17.78 -9.47
CA PRO A 358 -9.15 -16.70 -8.82
C PRO A 358 -9.99 -15.86 -9.80
N PRO A 359 -11.20 -15.40 -9.43
CA PRO A 359 -11.90 -14.36 -10.19
C PRO A 359 -11.11 -13.05 -10.21
N PHE A 360 -11.46 -12.20 -11.17
CA PHE A 360 -10.85 -10.88 -11.42
C PHE A 360 -9.33 -10.95 -11.69
N SER A 361 -8.80 -12.12 -12.04
CA SER A 361 -7.40 -12.29 -12.35
C SER A 361 -7.06 -11.56 -13.64
N ASP A 362 -6.09 -10.63 -13.61
CA ASP A 362 -5.56 -10.00 -14.81
C ASP A 362 -4.04 -10.17 -14.89
N CYS A 363 -3.60 -11.33 -15.37
CA CYS A 363 -2.22 -11.78 -15.34
C CYS A 363 -1.57 -11.61 -16.71
N THR A 364 -0.39 -11.00 -16.77
CA THR A 364 0.31 -10.74 -18.05
C THR A 364 1.74 -11.23 -17.99
N TRP A 365 2.11 -12.15 -18.88
CA TRP A 365 3.47 -12.64 -19.08
C TRP A 365 4.06 -12.06 -20.36
N THR A 366 5.15 -11.31 -20.23
CA THR A 366 5.89 -10.73 -21.35
C THR A 366 7.16 -11.53 -21.58
N MET A 367 7.21 -12.30 -22.64
CA MET A 367 8.40 -13.08 -23.01
C MET A 367 9.28 -12.25 -23.93
N ILE A 368 10.55 -12.07 -23.59
CA ILE A 368 11.50 -11.27 -24.37
C ILE A 368 12.76 -12.09 -24.62
N ALA A 369 12.93 -12.54 -25.86
CA ALA A 369 14.12 -13.22 -26.32
C ALA A 369 15.26 -12.23 -26.63
N PRO A 370 16.53 -12.65 -26.46
CA PRO A 370 17.67 -11.85 -26.90
C PRO A 370 17.66 -11.68 -28.42
N VAL A 371 18.44 -10.72 -28.91
CA VAL A 371 18.62 -10.47 -30.34
C VAL A 371 19.11 -11.76 -31.03
N GLY A 372 18.55 -12.05 -32.20
CA GLY A 372 18.83 -13.28 -32.95
C GLY A 372 17.95 -14.46 -32.57
N TYR A 373 17.01 -14.29 -31.64
CA TYR A 373 16.05 -15.32 -31.24
C TYR A 373 14.59 -14.81 -31.34
N LYS A 374 13.68 -15.76 -31.51
CA LYS A 374 12.22 -15.60 -31.46
C LYS A 374 11.66 -16.37 -30.27
N VAL A 375 10.49 -16.00 -29.79
CA VAL A 375 9.78 -16.74 -28.73
C VAL A 375 8.83 -17.74 -29.39
N ARG A 376 8.93 -19.02 -29.01
CA ARG A 376 7.95 -20.05 -29.33
C ARG A 376 7.16 -20.37 -28.05
N LEU A 377 5.84 -20.33 -28.13
CA LEU A 377 4.91 -20.55 -27.02
C LEU A 377 3.95 -21.70 -27.34
N ASN A 378 3.83 -22.63 -26.40
CA ASN A 378 2.91 -23.77 -26.47
C ASN A 378 2.05 -23.80 -25.20
N VAL A 379 0.73 -23.70 -25.35
CA VAL A 379 -0.21 -23.87 -24.23
C VAL A 379 -0.55 -25.36 -24.16
N LEU A 380 -0.08 -26.01 -23.10
CA LEU A 380 -0.13 -27.46 -22.91
C LEU A 380 -1.48 -27.92 -22.39
N ASP A 381 -2.10 -27.11 -21.53
CA ASP A 381 -3.43 -27.34 -20.99
C ASP A 381 -4.17 -26.02 -20.85
N VAL A 382 -5.49 -26.05 -21.09
CA VAL A 382 -6.38 -24.90 -20.92
C VAL A 382 -7.80 -25.37 -20.65
N SER A 383 -8.35 -24.88 -19.55
CA SER A 383 -9.76 -24.92 -19.19
C SER A 383 -10.12 -23.60 -18.54
N VAL A 384 -10.84 -22.77 -19.29
CA VAL A 384 -11.26 -21.42 -18.90
C VAL A 384 -12.76 -21.31 -19.20
N GLU A 385 -13.51 -20.49 -18.47
CA GLU A 385 -14.94 -20.31 -18.70
C GLU A 385 -15.26 -20.08 -20.19
N TYR A 386 -16.25 -20.78 -20.74
CA TYR A 386 -16.60 -20.64 -22.14
C TYR A 386 -17.68 -19.58 -22.36
N SER A 387 -17.41 -18.63 -23.25
CA SER A 387 -18.43 -17.78 -23.86
C SER A 387 -18.21 -17.66 -25.36
N SER A 388 -19.28 -17.40 -26.11
CA SER A 388 -19.22 -17.35 -27.59
C SER A 388 -18.19 -16.35 -28.14
N SER A 389 -17.92 -15.28 -27.41
CA SER A 389 -16.97 -14.20 -27.76
C SER A 389 -15.73 -14.17 -26.86
N CYS A 390 -15.61 -15.08 -25.87
CA CYS A 390 -14.58 -15.05 -24.84
C CYS A 390 -14.47 -13.68 -24.15
N GLN A 391 -15.62 -13.13 -23.77
CA GLN A 391 -15.75 -11.79 -23.19
C GLN A 391 -15.74 -11.78 -21.66
N TYR A 392 -16.03 -12.92 -21.05
CA TYR A 392 -15.87 -13.17 -19.62
C TYR A 392 -14.41 -13.57 -19.39
N ASP A 393 -14.12 -14.86 -19.27
CA ASP A 393 -12.75 -15.31 -19.14
C ASP A 393 -12.05 -15.56 -20.48
N SER A 394 -10.75 -15.26 -20.54
CA SER A 394 -9.98 -15.48 -21.76
C SER A 394 -8.47 -15.59 -21.56
N ILE A 395 -7.84 -16.32 -22.48
CA ILE A 395 -6.40 -16.28 -22.76
C ILE A 395 -6.18 -15.57 -24.08
N GLU A 396 -5.40 -14.50 -24.05
CA GLU A 396 -4.99 -13.73 -25.21
C GLU A 396 -3.47 -13.83 -25.42
N ILE A 397 -3.04 -14.11 -26.65
CA ILE A 397 -1.63 -14.11 -27.06
C ILE A 397 -1.44 -13.03 -28.11
N ARG A 398 -0.47 -12.15 -27.92
CA ARG A 398 -0.15 -11.03 -28.82
C ARG A 398 1.32 -11.01 -29.23
N ASP A 399 1.58 -10.51 -30.44
CA ASP A 399 2.91 -10.44 -31.04
C ASP A 399 3.66 -9.15 -30.66
N GLY A 400 4.19 -9.10 -29.45
CA GLY A 400 4.91 -7.94 -28.93
C GLY A 400 4.95 -7.92 -27.41
N THR A 401 5.23 -6.74 -26.83
CA THR A 401 5.34 -6.54 -25.37
C THR A 401 4.22 -5.70 -24.77
N VAL A 402 3.29 -5.19 -25.59
CA VAL A 402 2.25 -4.25 -25.18
C VAL A 402 0.84 -4.78 -25.48
N PRO A 403 -0.19 -4.42 -24.69
CA PRO A 403 -1.57 -4.88 -24.92
C PRO A 403 -2.15 -4.49 -26.27
N THR A 404 -1.64 -3.44 -26.90
CA THR A 404 -2.06 -2.96 -28.23
C THR A 404 -1.40 -3.68 -29.40
N ALA A 405 -0.47 -4.60 -29.14
CA ALA A 405 0.17 -5.41 -30.17
C ALA A 405 -0.83 -6.33 -30.89
N GLN A 406 -0.44 -6.82 -32.08
CA GLN A 406 -1.28 -7.68 -32.91
C GLN A 406 -1.74 -8.92 -32.12
N GLN A 407 -3.05 -9.11 -32.01
CA GLN A 407 -3.62 -10.30 -31.40
C GLN A 407 -3.43 -11.50 -32.32
N LEU A 408 -2.75 -12.53 -31.83
CA LEU A 408 -2.53 -13.79 -32.52
C LEU A 408 -3.59 -14.82 -32.12
N VAL A 409 -3.94 -14.86 -30.82
CA VAL A 409 -4.93 -15.78 -30.26
C VAL A 409 -5.79 -15.03 -29.24
N LYS A 410 -7.10 -15.32 -29.24
CA LYS A 410 -8.00 -15.11 -28.10
C LYS A 410 -8.86 -16.36 -27.98
N LYS A 411 -8.83 -17.02 -26.82
CA LYS A 411 -9.54 -18.28 -26.60
C LYS A 411 -10.03 -18.39 -25.17
N CYS A 412 -11.10 -19.15 -25.00
CA CYS A 412 -11.73 -19.54 -23.74
C CYS A 412 -12.33 -20.95 -23.93
N GLY A 413 -12.88 -21.56 -22.89
CA GLY A 413 -13.29 -22.97 -22.90
C GLY A 413 -12.09 -23.92 -22.82
N THR A 414 -12.33 -25.17 -23.21
CA THR A 414 -11.31 -26.24 -23.22
C THR A 414 -10.69 -26.44 -24.62
N GLY A 415 -9.59 -27.19 -24.65
CA GLY A 415 -9.02 -27.75 -25.88
C GLY A 415 -7.88 -26.94 -26.48
N ASN A 416 -7.31 -27.42 -27.58
CA ASN A 416 -5.98 -27.02 -28.05
C ASN A 416 -5.88 -25.56 -28.51
N ILE A 417 -4.82 -24.86 -28.08
CA ILE A 417 -4.36 -23.59 -28.65
C ILE A 417 -3.17 -23.88 -29.57
N PRO A 418 -3.16 -23.41 -30.82
CA PRO A 418 -2.02 -23.60 -31.72
C PRO A 418 -0.73 -23.06 -31.12
N THR A 419 0.39 -23.76 -31.35
CA THR A 419 1.71 -23.25 -30.98
C THR A 419 2.01 -21.97 -31.76
N VAL A 420 2.43 -20.93 -31.05
CA VAL A 420 2.71 -19.60 -31.60
C VAL A 420 4.21 -19.37 -31.63
N THR A 421 4.71 -18.71 -32.68
CA THR A 421 6.08 -18.17 -32.72
C THR A 421 6.01 -16.69 -33.05
N SER A 422 6.71 -15.85 -32.30
CA SER A 422 6.72 -14.39 -32.52
C SER A 422 7.25 -14.01 -33.90
N SER A 423 6.79 -12.89 -34.45
CA SER A 423 7.40 -12.31 -35.66
C SER A 423 8.80 -11.77 -35.37
N GLN A 424 8.93 -11.08 -34.23
CA GLN A 424 10.19 -10.53 -33.70
C GLN A 424 10.69 -11.35 -32.50
N ASN A 425 11.21 -10.71 -31.47
CA ASN A 425 11.81 -11.33 -30.30
C ASN A 425 10.88 -11.36 -29.06
N SER A 426 9.58 -11.10 -29.20
CA SER A 426 8.69 -11.04 -28.03
C SER A 426 7.27 -11.55 -28.27
N LEU A 427 6.65 -12.07 -27.20
CA LEU A 427 5.23 -12.39 -27.11
C LEU A 427 4.68 -11.86 -25.78
N LEU A 428 3.39 -11.52 -25.80
CA LEU A 428 2.61 -11.19 -24.61
C LEU A 428 1.51 -12.23 -24.46
N LEU A 429 1.40 -12.87 -23.30
CA LEU A 429 0.23 -13.66 -22.93
C LEU A 429 -0.52 -12.93 -21.81
N ARG A 430 -1.81 -12.67 -21.99
CA ARG A 430 -2.71 -12.16 -20.94
C ARG A 430 -3.75 -13.21 -20.61
N PHE A 431 -3.90 -13.52 -19.33
CA PHE A 431 -5.01 -14.29 -18.78
C PHE A 431 -5.91 -13.35 -18.00
N TYR A 432 -7.18 -13.31 -18.37
CA TYR A 432 -8.21 -12.48 -17.76
C TYR A 432 -9.35 -13.37 -17.26
N SER A 433 -9.82 -13.14 -16.02
CA SER A 433 -11.07 -13.69 -15.51
C SER A 433 -12.00 -12.61 -14.97
N ASP A 434 -13.30 -12.86 -15.04
CA ASP A 434 -14.34 -11.98 -14.51
C ASP A 434 -14.74 -12.36 -13.07
N SER A 435 -15.96 -12.05 -12.63
CA SER A 435 -16.41 -12.26 -11.27
C SER A 435 -16.84 -13.68 -10.90
N SER A 436 -16.92 -14.62 -11.85
CA SER A 436 -17.55 -15.91 -11.62
C SER A 436 -17.14 -17.01 -12.60
N ASP A 437 -17.66 -18.22 -12.39
CA ASP A 437 -17.55 -19.39 -13.28
C ASP A 437 -16.11 -19.87 -13.56
N GLU A 438 -15.30 -19.87 -12.50
CA GLU A 438 -13.89 -20.22 -12.56
C GLU A 438 -13.65 -21.71 -12.89
N SER A 439 -12.53 -21.99 -13.58
CA SER A 439 -12.12 -23.33 -14.00
C SER A 439 -10.66 -23.61 -13.62
N THR A 440 -10.06 -24.71 -14.08
CA THR A 440 -8.70 -25.11 -13.66
C THR A 440 -7.59 -24.20 -14.20
N GLY A 441 -7.85 -23.43 -15.27
CA GLY A 441 -6.93 -22.45 -15.83
C GLY A 441 -6.03 -23.02 -16.91
N PHE A 442 -4.75 -22.68 -16.92
CA PHE A 442 -3.85 -23.11 -18.00
C PHE A 442 -2.43 -23.41 -17.54
N LEU A 443 -1.75 -24.25 -18.33
CA LEU A 443 -0.31 -24.46 -18.27
C LEU A 443 0.31 -24.16 -19.64
N ALA A 444 1.31 -23.30 -19.66
CA ALA A 444 2.05 -22.94 -20.85
C ALA A 444 3.55 -23.22 -20.71
N LYS A 445 4.18 -23.48 -21.84
CA LYS A 445 5.62 -23.67 -22.00
C LYS A 445 6.13 -22.77 -23.11
N TYR A 446 7.24 -22.08 -22.88
CA TYR A 446 7.89 -21.27 -23.90
C TYR A 446 9.36 -21.66 -24.07
N SER A 447 9.92 -21.35 -25.24
CA SER A 447 11.34 -21.47 -25.52
C SER A 447 11.81 -20.41 -26.52
N PHE A 448 13.05 -19.98 -26.40
CA PHE A 448 13.69 -19.12 -27.39
C PHE A 448 14.28 -19.99 -28.50
N VAL A 449 13.90 -19.69 -29.73
CA VAL A 449 14.37 -20.39 -30.93
C VAL A 449 15.15 -19.43 -31.82
N PRO A 450 16.22 -19.86 -32.51
CA PRO A 450 16.95 -18.97 -33.41
C PRO A 450 16.02 -18.30 -34.42
N ALA A 451 16.23 -17.00 -34.64
CA ALA A 451 15.60 -16.29 -35.75
C ALA A 451 16.28 -16.78 -37.05
N ALA A 452 15.48 -17.38 -37.93
CA ALA A 452 15.92 -17.81 -39.26
C ALA A 452 16.27 -16.61 -40.16
#